data_AF-T0R535-F1
#
_entry.id   AF-T0R535-F1
#
_cell.length_a   1.000
_cell.length_b   1.000
_cell.length_c   1.000
_cell.angle_alpha   90.00
_cell.angle_beta   90.00
_cell.angle_gamma   90.00
#
_symmetry.space_group_name_H-M   'P 1'
#
loop_
_entity.id
_entity.type
_entity.pdbx_description
1 polymer ?
#
loop_
_entity_poly.entity_id
_entity_poly.type
_entity_poly.pdbx_seq_one_letter_code
_entity_poly.pdbx_strand_id
1 'polypeptide(L)'
;MKKIFMFFLMLSTSAESMNCFPESNMMIGEKKLNQKSFLAKNFESGLSEIEFHLTLDKFEKVWAPIIQEKYNKKLIVERDWKNARVNAHATRDDQDNPMIVVRGGLARHPDITPDGLLLMLCHELGHHYGGAPKIFRGNTDRRSWSSAEGQADYFATSKCMPKIIEQDDSQVPESVQKSVEQVCFSVNCNRMVMAAMSVGRVFASLRTDWNVPEIGKTSEEKISKTIYSHPNPQCRFNTFIAGVNCDKEIYQDFDNDDYSIGACVNDERASRPACWFVENNY
;
A
#
# COMPACT_ATOMS: atom_id res chain seq x y z
N MET A 1 3.34 -59.49 -8.78
CA MET A 1 2.69 -58.32 -9.42
C MET A 1 1.47 -57.91 -8.62
N LYS A 2 1.22 -56.60 -8.53
CA LYS A 2 0.11 -55.86 -7.88
C LYS A 2 0.38 -55.49 -6.41
N LYS A 3 0.21 -54.23 -5.98
CA LYS A 3 0.11 -52.91 -6.63
C LYS A 3 0.21 -51.97 -5.42
N ILE A 4 1.35 -51.30 -5.20
CA ILE A 4 1.50 -50.35 -4.09
C ILE A 4 0.68 -49.11 -4.46
N PHE A 5 -0.37 -48.84 -3.69
CA PHE A 5 -1.15 -47.61 -3.81
C PHE A 5 -0.31 -46.47 -3.22
N MET A 6 0.32 -45.70 -4.10
CA MET A 6 1.04 -44.49 -3.73
C MET A 6 -0.01 -43.40 -3.47
N PHE A 7 -0.29 -43.12 -2.19
CA PHE A 7 -1.17 -42.04 -1.78
C PHE A 7 -0.43 -40.73 -2.03
N PHE A 8 -0.77 -40.03 -3.12
CA PHE A 8 -0.29 -38.67 -3.36
C PHE A 8 -0.93 -37.75 -2.32
N LEU A 9 -0.16 -37.38 -1.29
CA LEU A 9 -0.52 -36.27 -0.42
C LEU A 9 -0.52 -34.99 -1.28
N MET A 10 -1.71 -34.49 -1.63
CA MET A 10 -1.82 -33.14 -2.16
C MET A 10 -1.48 -32.17 -1.02
N LEU A 11 -0.27 -31.62 -1.07
CA LEU A 11 0.11 -30.46 -0.27
C LEU A 11 -0.70 -29.28 -0.81
N SER A 12 -1.78 -28.94 -0.11
CA SER A 12 -2.51 -27.68 -0.34
C SER A 12 -1.56 -26.53 -0.01
N THR A 13 -1.07 -25.83 -1.03
CA THR A 13 -0.41 -24.55 -0.85
C THR A 13 -1.48 -23.56 -0.40
N SER A 14 -1.57 -23.29 0.91
CA SER A 14 -2.38 -22.19 1.40
C SER A 14 -1.89 -20.91 0.75
N ALA A 15 -2.77 -20.17 0.09
CA ALA A 15 -2.48 -18.80 -0.32
C ALA A 15 -2.12 -18.00 0.94
N GLU A 16 -0.85 -17.64 1.11
CA GLU A 16 -0.40 -16.78 2.20
C GLU A 16 -0.98 -15.39 1.96
N SER A 17 -1.88 -14.95 2.84
CA SER A 17 -2.43 -13.59 2.84
C SER A 17 -1.48 -12.65 3.59
N MET A 18 -1.18 -11.49 2.98
CA MET A 18 -0.28 -10.50 3.58
C MET A 18 -1.10 -9.30 4.08
N ASN A 19 -1.29 -9.20 5.40
CA ASN A 19 -1.99 -8.05 5.97
C ASN A 19 -1.13 -6.79 5.83
N CYS A 20 -1.65 -5.73 5.22
CA CYS A 20 -0.94 -4.46 5.12
C CYS A 20 -0.78 -3.74 6.46
N PHE A 21 -1.70 -4.00 7.39
CA PHE A 21 -1.62 -3.43 8.71
C PHE A 21 -1.00 -4.42 9.70
N PRO A 22 -0.23 -3.93 10.68
CA PRO A 22 0.20 -4.76 11.80
C PRO A 22 -1.04 -5.39 12.48
N GLU A 23 -0.83 -6.51 13.18
CA GLU A 23 -1.90 -7.13 13.96
C GLU A 23 -2.58 -6.10 14.87
N SER A 24 -3.84 -5.82 14.55
CA SER A 24 -4.69 -4.90 15.26
C SER A 24 -6.13 -5.43 15.26
N ASN A 25 -6.81 -5.15 16.38
CA ASN A 25 -8.22 -5.46 16.60
C ASN A 25 -9.11 -4.24 16.36
N MET A 26 -8.61 -3.19 15.69
CA MET A 26 -9.40 -2.00 15.41
C MET A 26 -10.55 -2.33 14.45
N MET A 27 -11.76 -1.96 14.88
CA MET A 27 -13.00 -2.16 14.14
C MET A 27 -13.78 -0.84 14.04
N ILE A 28 -14.22 -0.49 12.84
CA ILE A 28 -15.07 0.66 12.55
C ILE A 28 -16.29 0.16 11.76
N GLY A 29 -17.40 -0.03 12.48
CA GLY A 29 -18.66 -0.49 11.92
C GLY A 29 -19.38 0.57 11.09
N GLU A 30 -20.43 0.14 10.39
CA GLU A 30 -21.34 1.06 9.71
C GLU A 30 -22.07 1.94 10.73
N LYS A 31 -22.15 3.24 10.45
CA LYS A 31 -22.96 4.16 11.27
C LYS A 31 -24.42 4.01 10.87
N LYS A 32 -25.30 3.68 11.82
CA LYS A 32 -26.75 3.73 11.58
C LYS A 32 -27.18 5.19 11.41
N LEU A 33 -27.71 5.56 10.24
CA LEU A 33 -28.34 6.85 10.02
C LEU A 33 -29.50 7.01 11.00
N ASN A 34 -29.33 7.86 12.01
CA ASN A 34 -30.40 8.23 12.92
C ASN A 34 -31.08 9.49 12.37
N GLN A 35 -32.39 9.40 12.06
CA GLN A 35 -33.17 10.50 11.45
C GLN A 35 -33.07 11.84 12.22
N LYS A 36 -32.73 11.82 13.52
CA LYS A 36 -32.53 13.03 14.34
C LYS A 36 -31.21 13.78 14.08
N SER A 37 -30.29 13.21 13.29
CA SER A 37 -28.97 13.81 12.97
C SER A 37 -28.99 14.77 11.78
N PHE A 38 -30.12 14.91 11.07
CA PHE A 38 -30.20 15.70 9.82
C PHE A 38 -29.92 17.21 10.02
N LEU A 39 -29.92 17.69 11.27
CA LEU A 39 -29.65 19.09 11.62
C LEU A 39 -28.25 19.32 12.24
N ALA A 40 -27.47 18.28 12.48
CA ALA A 40 -26.08 18.41 12.91
C ALA A 40 -25.18 18.19 11.69
N LYS A 41 -24.68 19.28 11.10
CA LYS A 41 -23.56 19.26 10.14
C LYS A 41 -22.26 18.81 10.83
N ASN A 42 -22.24 17.62 11.39
CA ASN A 42 -21.00 16.95 11.72
C ASN A 42 -20.46 16.45 10.39
N PHE A 43 -19.40 17.08 9.89
CA PHE A 43 -18.64 16.55 8.76
C PHE A 43 -18.35 15.07 9.05
N GLU A 44 -18.90 14.18 8.22
CA GLU A 44 -18.70 12.76 8.38
C GLU A 44 -17.19 12.47 8.19
N SER A 45 -16.59 11.79 9.18
CA SER A 45 -15.21 11.36 9.08
C SER A 45 -15.12 9.96 8.45
N GLY A 46 -14.13 9.76 7.59
CA GLY A 46 -14.00 8.58 6.72
C GLY A 46 -14.81 8.70 5.42
N LEU A 47 -14.78 7.64 4.60
CA LEU A 47 -15.49 7.57 3.33
C LEU A 47 -16.91 7.02 3.52
N SER A 48 -17.84 7.58 2.75
CA SER A 48 -19.13 6.95 2.47
C SER A 48 -18.96 5.68 1.62
N GLU A 49 -19.99 4.83 1.58
CA GLU A 49 -20.00 3.63 0.71
C GLU A 49 -19.83 4.00 -0.77
N ILE A 50 -20.46 5.11 -1.19
CA ILE A 50 -20.35 5.61 -2.57
C ILE A 50 -18.90 6.02 -2.87
N GLU A 51 -18.27 6.81 -1.99
CA GLU A 51 -16.86 7.21 -2.17
C GLU A 51 -15.92 6.00 -2.16
N PHE A 52 -16.18 5.01 -1.31
CA PHE A 52 -15.45 3.75 -1.29
C PHE A 52 -15.53 3.04 -2.66
N HIS A 53 -16.73 2.84 -3.20
CA HIS A 53 -16.88 2.18 -4.49
C HIS A 53 -16.26 2.98 -5.64
N LEU A 54 -16.48 4.29 -5.70
CA LEU A 54 -15.90 5.16 -6.73
C LEU A 54 -14.37 5.20 -6.69
N THR A 55 -13.79 5.15 -5.48
CA THR A 55 -12.34 5.12 -5.32
C THR A 55 -11.74 3.82 -5.86
N LEU A 56 -12.38 2.68 -5.58
CA LEU A 56 -11.95 1.37 -6.10
C LEU A 56 -12.16 1.27 -7.61
N ASP A 57 -13.27 1.81 -8.14
CA ASP A 57 -13.51 1.89 -9.60
C ASP A 57 -12.39 2.65 -10.31
N LYS A 58 -11.94 3.76 -9.72
CA LYS A 58 -10.86 4.57 -10.28
C LYS A 58 -9.54 3.79 -10.34
N PHE A 59 -9.21 3.06 -9.30
CA PHE A 59 -8.03 2.20 -9.28
C PHE A 59 -8.12 1.08 -10.32
N GLU A 60 -9.23 0.35 -10.37
CA GLU A 60 -9.44 -0.75 -11.32
C GLU A 60 -9.42 -0.28 -12.77
N LYS A 61 -10.01 0.89 -13.07
CA LYS A 61 -10.00 1.50 -14.41
C LYS A 61 -8.58 1.69 -14.96
N VAL A 62 -7.63 2.02 -14.09
CA VAL A 62 -6.22 2.23 -14.47
C VAL A 62 -5.47 0.92 -14.52
N TRP A 63 -5.56 0.11 -13.46
CA TRP A 63 -4.64 -1.01 -13.27
C TRP A 63 -5.11 -2.33 -13.85
N ALA A 64 -6.42 -2.60 -13.90
CA ALA A 64 -6.92 -3.84 -14.49
C ALA A 64 -6.46 -4.06 -15.95
N PRO A 65 -6.55 -3.08 -16.87
CA PRO A 65 -6.06 -3.27 -18.24
C PRO A 65 -4.54 -3.45 -18.31
N ILE A 66 -3.77 -2.71 -17.50
CA ILE A 66 -2.30 -2.85 -17.45
C ILE A 66 -1.91 -4.26 -17.02
N ILE A 67 -2.54 -4.80 -15.96
CA ILE A 67 -2.23 -6.14 -15.47
C ILE A 67 -2.60 -7.21 -16.49
N GLN A 68 -3.73 -7.05 -17.17
CA GLN A 68 -4.16 -7.98 -18.22
C GLN A 68 -3.22 -7.95 -19.43
N GLU A 69 -2.85 -6.77 -19.92
CA GLU A 69 -1.99 -6.63 -21.10
C GLU A 69 -0.57 -7.14 -20.83
N LYS A 70 -0.01 -6.77 -19.68
CA LYS A 70 1.40 -7.02 -19.37
C LYS A 70 1.68 -8.42 -18.84
N TYR A 71 0.77 -8.95 -18.02
CA TYR A 71 1.00 -10.19 -17.29
C TYR A 71 0.03 -11.31 -17.68
N ASN A 72 -0.95 -11.02 -18.54
CA ASN A 72 -2.03 -11.96 -18.88
C ASN A 72 -2.75 -12.48 -17.62
N LYS A 73 -2.98 -11.59 -16.65
CA LYS A 73 -3.65 -11.87 -15.37
C LYS A 73 -4.88 -10.97 -15.21
N LYS A 74 -5.86 -11.45 -14.44
CA LYS A 74 -7.02 -10.65 -14.05
C LYS A 74 -6.75 -9.96 -12.72
N LEU A 75 -6.86 -8.65 -12.63
CA LEU A 75 -6.86 -7.98 -11.32
C LEU A 75 -8.22 -8.17 -10.63
N ILE A 76 -8.22 -8.64 -9.39
CA ILE A 76 -9.42 -8.83 -8.58
C ILE A 76 -9.37 -7.87 -7.40
N VAL A 77 -10.39 -7.02 -7.26
CA VAL A 77 -10.54 -6.14 -6.09
C VAL A 77 -11.82 -6.53 -5.35
N GLU A 78 -11.67 -7.22 -4.22
CA GLU A 78 -12.78 -7.61 -3.38
C GLU A 78 -13.20 -6.45 -2.46
N ARG A 79 -14.48 -6.11 -2.54
CA ARG A 79 -15.09 -4.96 -1.84
C ARG A 79 -15.86 -5.45 -0.61
N ASP A 80 -15.16 -5.62 0.51
CA ASP A 80 -15.75 -6.13 1.75
C ASP A 80 -16.28 -4.99 2.65
N TRP A 81 -17.25 -4.23 2.13
CA TRP A 81 -17.77 -3.01 2.78
C TRP A 81 -18.32 -3.27 4.20
N LYS A 82 -19.06 -4.36 4.39
CA LYS A 82 -19.72 -4.67 5.68
C LYS A 82 -18.72 -5.06 6.77
N ASN A 83 -17.51 -5.47 6.41
CA ASN A 83 -16.51 -5.86 7.37
C ASN A 83 -15.95 -4.63 8.09
N ALA A 84 -16.12 -4.63 9.41
CA ALA A 84 -15.73 -3.52 10.26
C ALA A 84 -14.22 -3.47 10.52
N ARG A 85 -13.43 -4.48 10.18
CA ARG A 85 -12.00 -4.48 10.49
C ARG A 85 -11.25 -3.43 9.68
N VAL A 86 -10.40 -2.64 10.35
CA VAL A 86 -9.50 -1.67 9.70
C VAL A 86 -8.34 -2.45 9.10
N ASN A 87 -8.50 -2.92 7.87
CA ASN A 87 -7.47 -3.67 7.17
C ASN A 87 -7.69 -3.71 5.65
N ALA A 88 -6.61 -3.91 4.91
CA ALA A 88 -6.59 -4.36 3.52
C ALA A 88 -5.46 -5.40 3.37
N HIS A 89 -5.58 -6.29 2.39
CA HIS A 89 -4.52 -7.27 2.15
C HIS A 89 -4.46 -7.73 0.71
N ALA A 90 -3.24 -8.10 0.29
CA ALA A 90 -2.95 -8.78 -0.96
C ALA A 90 -2.96 -10.30 -0.77
N THR A 91 -3.52 -11.00 -1.76
CA THR A 91 -3.55 -12.46 -1.87
C THR A 91 -3.67 -12.86 -3.34
N ARG A 92 -3.77 -14.15 -3.63
CA ARG A 92 -4.02 -14.65 -4.98
C ARG A 92 -5.23 -15.59 -4.99
N ASP A 93 -5.97 -15.58 -6.10
CA ASP A 93 -7.02 -16.58 -6.32
C ASP A 93 -6.43 -17.94 -6.72
N ASP A 94 -7.30 -18.94 -6.91
CA ASP A 94 -6.91 -20.31 -7.28
C ASP A 94 -6.24 -20.39 -8.68
N GLN A 95 -6.40 -19.37 -9.52
CA GLN A 95 -5.78 -19.24 -10.84
C GLN A 95 -4.52 -18.36 -10.80
N ASP A 96 -4.00 -18.07 -9.61
CA ASP A 96 -2.81 -17.25 -9.40
C ASP A 96 -2.98 -15.80 -9.91
N ASN A 97 -4.21 -15.29 -9.96
CA ASN A 97 -4.49 -13.90 -10.25
C ASN A 97 -4.25 -13.02 -9.00
N PRO A 98 -3.73 -11.79 -9.17
CA PRO A 98 -3.58 -10.87 -8.05
C PRO A 98 -4.95 -10.44 -7.51
N MET A 99 -5.11 -10.53 -6.20
CA MET A 99 -6.35 -10.22 -5.51
C MET A 99 -6.09 -9.30 -4.33
N ILE A 100 -6.80 -8.17 -4.29
CA ILE A 100 -6.73 -7.20 -3.23
C ILE A 100 -8.07 -7.18 -2.51
N VAL A 101 -8.07 -7.43 -1.20
CA VAL A 101 -9.28 -7.40 -0.38
C VAL A 101 -9.29 -6.14 0.47
N VAL A 102 -10.31 -5.30 0.29
CA VAL A 102 -10.44 -4.04 1.01
C VAL A 102 -11.64 -4.10 1.93
N ARG A 103 -11.41 -3.98 3.25
CA ARG A 103 -12.47 -4.01 4.26
C ARG A 103 -13.03 -2.63 4.51
N GLY A 104 -14.34 -2.50 4.67
CA GLY A 104 -14.98 -1.21 4.86
C GLY A 104 -14.60 -0.50 6.16
N GLY A 105 -14.11 -1.23 7.17
CA GLY A 105 -13.55 -0.63 8.38
C GLY A 105 -12.40 0.33 8.07
N LEU A 106 -11.53 -0.03 7.12
CA LEU A 106 -10.48 0.85 6.63
C LEU A 106 -11.08 2.10 5.98
N ALA A 107 -12.03 1.92 5.06
CA ALA A 107 -12.67 3.01 4.35
C ALA A 107 -13.42 3.99 5.26
N ARG A 108 -13.92 3.54 6.41
CA ARG A 108 -14.61 4.38 7.40
C ARG A 108 -13.68 4.98 8.46
N HIS A 109 -12.37 4.69 8.41
CA HIS A 109 -11.43 5.27 9.37
C HIS A 109 -11.39 6.80 9.23
N PRO A 110 -11.47 7.58 10.32
CA PRO A 110 -11.61 9.04 10.24
C PRO A 110 -10.49 9.76 9.49
N ASP A 111 -9.27 9.21 9.52
CA ASP A 111 -8.12 9.74 8.80
C ASP A 111 -7.98 9.27 7.35
N ILE A 112 -8.78 8.29 6.90
CA ILE A 112 -8.71 7.82 5.52
C ILE A 112 -9.39 8.83 4.59
N THR A 113 -8.77 9.05 3.44
CA THR A 113 -9.27 9.92 2.36
C THR A 113 -9.36 9.11 1.08
N PRO A 114 -10.01 9.61 0.00
CA PRO A 114 -10.02 8.89 -1.28
C PRO A 114 -8.60 8.62 -1.80
N ASP A 115 -7.72 9.62 -1.79
CA ASP A 115 -6.32 9.45 -2.20
C ASP A 115 -5.55 8.54 -1.23
N GLY A 116 -5.84 8.58 0.07
CA GLY A 116 -5.30 7.63 1.06
C GLY A 116 -5.70 6.19 0.76
N LEU A 117 -6.96 5.94 0.38
CA LEU A 117 -7.44 4.61 0.00
C LEU A 117 -6.83 4.14 -1.34
N LEU A 118 -6.64 5.03 -2.32
CA LEU A 118 -5.89 4.72 -3.54
C LEU A 118 -4.45 4.33 -3.21
N LEU A 119 -3.80 5.04 -2.30
CA LEU A 119 -2.44 4.71 -1.88
C LEU A 119 -2.37 3.33 -1.22
N MET A 120 -3.37 2.97 -0.41
CA MET A 120 -3.48 1.62 0.16
C MET A 120 -3.65 0.56 -0.93
N LEU A 121 -4.55 0.75 -1.90
CA LEU A 121 -4.69 -0.17 -3.04
C LEU A 121 -3.37 -0.33 -3.81
N CYS A 122 -2.66 0.77 -4.00
CA CYS A 122 -1.35 0.80 -4.64
C CYS A 122 -0.27 0.06 -3.85
N HIS A 123 -0.31 0.15 -2.51
CA HIS A 123 0.53 -0.65 -1.64
C HIS A 123 0.26 -2.15 -1.82
N GLU A 124 -1.02 -2.56 -1.79
CA GLU A 124 -1.38 -3.98 -1.97
C GLU A 124 -0.95 -4.51 -3.35
N LEU A 125 -1.10 -3.67 -4.38
CA LEU A 125 -0.57 -3.99 -5.71
C LEU A 125 0.97 -4.11 -5.70
N GLY A 126 1.65 -3.32 -4.88
CA GLY A 126 3.09 -3.36 -4.66
C GLY A 126 3.57 -4.68 -4.05
N HIS A 127 2.77 -5.38 -3.25
CA HIS A 127 3.11 -6.74 -2.86
C HIS A 127 3.23 -7.66 -4.08
N HIS A 128 2.36 -7.53 -5.07
CA HIS A 128 2.41 -8.35 -6.29
C HIS A 128 3.54 -7.95 -7.24
N TYR A 129 3.72 -6.65 -7.47
CA TYR A 129 4.53 -6.11 -8.59
C TYR A 129 5.61 -5.12 -8.18
N GLY A 130 5.85 -4.94 -6.88
CA GLY A 130 6.86 -4.03 -6.34
C GLY A 130 8.30 -4.55 -6.43
N GLY A 131 8.52 -5.80 -6.84
CA GLY A 131 9.85 -6.37 -7.03
C GLY A 131 10.63 -6.61 -5.74
N ALA A 132 11.96 -6.56 -5.82
CA ALA A 132 12.87 -6.75 -4.70
C ALA A 132 12.95 -5.51 -3.78
N PRO A 133 13.11 -5.68 -2.46
CA PRO A 133 13.21 -6.95 -1.75
C PRO A 133 11.86 -7.67 -1.57
N LYS A 134 11.87 -8.99 -1.76
CA LYS A 134 10.73 -9.86 -1.45
C LYS A 134 10.89 -10.52 -0.09
N ILE A 135 9.77 -10.72 0.60
CA ILE A 135 9.74 -11.42 1.88
C ILE A 135 10.14 -12.90 1.69
N PHE A 136 10.54 -13.55 2.77
CA PHE A 136 10.85 -14.98 2.79
C PHE A 136 9.59 -15.85 2.89
N ARG A 137 9.62 -17.06 2.31
CA ARG A 137 8.55 -18.05 2.46
C ARG A 137 8.68 -18.72 3.83
N GLY A 138 7.77 -18.43 4.75
CA GLY A 138 7.84 -18.92 6.12
C GLY A 138 9.23 -18.73 6.73
N ASN A 139 9.79 -19.81 7.29
CA ASN A 139 11.13 -19.80 7.91
C ASN A 139 12.24 -20.30 6.96
N THR A 140 12.12 -20.04 5.66
CA THR A 140 13.09 -20.51 4.64
C THR A 140 13.86 -19.37 4.01
N ASP A 141 15.02 -19.65 3.42
CA ASP A 141 15.82 -18.65 2.67
C ASP A 141 15.27 -18.38 1.26
N ARG A 142 14.10 -18.93 0.90
CA ARG A 142 13.50 -18.75 -0.42
C ARG A 142 12.60 -17.52 -0.43
N ARG A 143 12.74 -16.69 -1.47
CA ARG A 143 11.85 -15.54 -1.69
C ARG A 143 10.42 -15.98 -2.00
N SER A 144 9.46 -15.32 -1.37
CA SER A 144 8.04 -15.45 -1.68
C SER A 144 7.70 -14.66 -2.95
N TRP A 145 6.43 -14.64 -3.33
CA TRP A 145 5.96 -13.76 -4.40
C TRP A 145 5.86 -12.28 -3.96
N SER A 146 5.65 -12.05 -2.67
CA SER A 146 5.28 -10.75 -2.09
C SER A 146 6.51 -9.88 -1.82
N SER A 147 6.46 -8.64 -2.28
CA SER A 147 7.41 -7.60 -1.90
C SER A 147 7.32 -7.28 -0.40
N ALA A 148 8.44 -6.87 0.20
CA ALA A 148 8.46 -6.36 1.57
C ALA A 148 7.52 -5.17 1.75
N GLU A 149 7.04 -4.99 2.98
CA GLU A 149 6.16 -3.88 3.38
C GLU A 149 6.67 -2.49 2.95
N GLY A 150 7.96 -2.20 3.18
CA GLY A 150 8.56 -0.95 2.72
C GLY A 150 8.73 -0.88 1.19
N GLN A 151 8.95 -2.02 0.51
CA GLN A 151 9.05 -2.04 -0.95
C GLN A 151 7.68 -1.80 -1.60
N ALA A 152 6.61 -2.34 -1.03
CA ALA A 152 5.24 -2.10 -1.46
C ALA A 152 4.88 -0.60 -1.35
N ASP A 153 5.30 0.08 -0.28
CA ASP A 153 5.16 1.54 -0.17
C ASP A 153 5.90 2.34 -1.20
N TYR A 154 7.15 1.95 -1.41
CA TYR A 154 8.00 2.60 -2.39
C TYR A 154 7.39 2.48 -3.79
N PHE A 155 6.91 1.28 -4.16
CA PHE A 155 6.16 1.05 -5.39
C PHE A 155 4.88 1.89 -5.46
N ALA A 156 4.14 1.97 -4.36
CA ALA A 156 2.84 2.63 -4.33
C ALA A 156 2.93 4.08 -4.80
N THR A 157 4.02 4.78 -4.44
CA THR A 157 4.22 6.19 -4.78
C THR A 157 5.14 6.45 -5.97
N SER A 158 6.09 5.54 -6.28
CA SER A 158 6.98 5.71 -7.44
C SER A 158 6.38 5.19 -8.75
N LYS A 159 5.44 4.24 -8.70
CA LYS A 159 4.86 3.61 -9.91
C LYS A 159 3.34 3.67 -9.94
N CYS A 160 2.69 3.35 -8.82
CA CYS A 160 1.26 3.11 -8.83
C CYS A 160 0.42 4.39 -8.88
N MET A 161 0.57 5.24 -7.87
CA MET A 161 -0.14 6.50 -7.74
C MET A 161 0.09 7.46 -8.92
N PRO A 162 1.32 7.61 -9.48
CA PRO A 162 1.54 8.45 -10.65
C PRO A 162 0.61 8.13 -11.82
N LYS A 163 0.43 6.84 -12.17
CA LYS A 163 -0.46 6.42 -13.27
C LYS A 163 -1.93 6.73 -13.01
N ILE A 164 -2.34 6.77 -11.74
CA ILE A 164 -3.72 7.09 -11.35
C ILE A 164 -3.95 8.61 -11.39
N ILE A 165 -2.98 9.38 -10.90
CA ILE A 165 -3.10 10.84 -10.84
C ILE A 165 -2.92 11.48 -12.22
N GLU A 166 -2.10 10.91 -13.10
CA GLU A 166 -1.97 11.37 -14.50
C GLU A 166 -3.31 11.35 -15.26
N GLN A 167 -4.29 10.55 -14.84
CA GLN A 167 -5.63 10.49 -15.44
C GLN A 167 -6.66 11.37 -14.71
N ASP A 168 -6.22 12.21 -13.76
CA ASP A 168 -7.10 12.99 -12.90
C ASP A 168 -6.61 14.44 -12.74
N ASP A 169 -7.30 15.36 -13.43
CA ASP A 169 -7.00 16.79 -13.48
C ASP A 169 -7.40 17.56 -12.20
N SER A 170 -7.84 16.85 -11.15
CA SER A 170 -8.25 17.47 -9.88
C SER A 170 -7.13 18.31 -9.26
N GLN A 171 -7.43 19.59 -9.05
CA GLN A 171 -6.49 20.55 -8.47
C GLN A 171 -6.35 20.39 -6.96
N VAL A 172 -5.13 20.61 -6.46
CA VAL A 172 -4.83 20.61 -5.02
C VAL A 172 -4.97 22.04 -4.48
N PRO A 173 -5.62 22.25 -3.32
CA PRO A 173 -5.68 23.58 -2.70
C PRO A 173 -4.29 24.15 -2.39
N GLU A 174 -4.10 25.46 -2.55
CA GLU A 174 -2.81 26.13 -2.32
C GLU A 174 -2.29 25.96 -0.89
N SER A 175 -3.19 25.88 0.11
CA SER A 175 -2.82 25.64 1.51
C SER A 175 -2.12 24.30 1.72
N VAL A 176 -2.50 23.28 0.95
CA VAL A 176 -1.85 21.96 0.97
C VAL A 176 -0.47 22.07 0.35
N GLN A 177 -0.32 22.79 -0.77
CA GLN A 177 0.96 22.96 -1.45
C GLN A 177 2.02 23.55 -0.50
N LYS A 178 1.66 24.58 0.27
CA LYS A 178 2.56 25.18 1.26
C LYS A 178 2.96 24.20 2.38
N SER A 179 2.06 23.30 2.77
CA SER A 179 2.32 22.36 3.88
C SER A 179 3.30 21.23 3.52
N VAL A 180 3.52 20.98 2.22
CA VAL A 180 4.33 19.86 1.73
C VAL A 180 5.55 20.30 0.91
N GLU A 181 5.75 21.61 0.75
CA GLU A 181 6.83 22.19 -0.07
C GLU A 181 8.23 21.68 0.32
N GLN A 182 8.43 21.31 1.58
CA GLN A 182 9.70 20.82 2.10
C GLN A 182 10.08 19.42 1.59
N VAL A 183 9.10 18.63 1.17
CA VAL A 183 9.29 17.23 0.75
C VAL A 183 8.91 16.98 -0.71
N CYS A 184 8.32 17.98 -1.36
CA CYS A 184 7.78 17.87 -2.71
C CYS A 184 8.66 18.48 -3.79
N PHE A 185 9.28 17.61 -4.60
CA PHE A 185 10.16 18.01 -5.69
C PHE A 185 9.70 17.55 -7.09
N SER A 186 8.60 16.79 -7.18
CA SER A 186 8.07 16.21 -8.42
C SER A 186 6.64 16.67 -8.75
N VAL A 187 6.22 16.45 -10.00
CA VAL A 187 4.83 16.72 -10.45
C VAL A 187 3.85 15.84 -9.67
N ASN A 188 2.69 16.39 -9.28
CA ASN A 188 1.65 15.69 -8.51
C ASN A 188 2.07 15.22 -7.10
N CYS A 189 3.24 15.64 -6.61
CA CYS A 189 3.74 15.27 -5.29
C CYS A 189 2.74 15.58 -4.17
N ASN A 190 2.10 16.75 -4.19
CA ASN A 190 1.25 17.21 -3.10
C ASN A 190 0.13 16.21 -2.76
N ARG A 191 -0.50 15.60 -3.76
CA ARG A 191 -1.56 14.60 -3.55
C ARG A 191 -1.03 13.35 -2.90
N MET A 192 0.11 12.84 -3.39
CA MET A 192 0.72 11.62 -2.87
C MET A 192 1.25 11.83 -1.44
N VAL A 193 1.79 13.00 -1.12
CA VAL A 193 2.21 13.33 0.25
C VAL A 193 1.02 13.40 1.21
N MET A 194 -0.09 14.02 0.79
CA MET A 194 -1.30 14.05 1.60
C MET A 194 -1.93 12.66 1.75
N ALA A 195 -1.89 11.83 0.71
CA ALA A 195 -2.28 10.42 0.79
C ALA A 195 -1.41 9.66 1.80
N ALA A 196 -0.08 9.85 1.73
CA ALA A 196 0.87 9.24 2.66
C ALA A 196 0.64 9.70 4.11
N MET A 197 0.28 10.97 4.31
CA MET A 197 -0.07 11.50 5.64
C MET A 197 -1.40 10.92 6.15
N SER A 198 -2.41 10.80 5.28
CA SER A 198 -3.69 10.14 5.58
C SER A 198 -3.46 8.70 6.05
N VAL A 199 -2.72 7.90 5.27
CA VAL A 199 -2.37 6.52 5.61
C VAL A 199 -1.47 6.45 6.85
N GLY A 200 -0.49 7.34 6.99
CA GLY A 200 0.40 7.40 8.14
C GLY A 200 -0.33 7.67 9.47
N ARG A 201 -1.40 8.48 9.45
CA ARG A 201 -2.29 8.66 10.61
C ARG A 201 -3.09 7.40 10.94
N VAL A 202 -3.57 6.68 9.91
CA VAL A 202 -4.19 5.36 10.12
C VAL A 202 -3.19 4.42 10.76
N PHE A 203 -1.96 4.31 10.25
CA PHE A 203 -0.93 3.47 10.88
C PHE A 203 -0.71 3.85 12.35
N ALA A 204 -0.50 5.13 12.63
CA ALA A 204 -0.29 5.62 13.99
C ALA A 204 -1.45 5.31 14.95
N SER A 205 -2.69 5.17 14.46
CA SER A 205 -3.85 4.85 15.30
C SER A 205 -3.92 3.37 15.70
N LEU A 206 -3.21 2.48 15.00
CA LEU A 206 -3.33 1.04 15.21
C LEU A 206 -2.59 0.49 16.42
N ARG A 207 -1.59 1.23 16.92
CA ARG A 207 -0.80 0.87 18.09
C ARG A 207 -0.60 2.07 18.99
N THR A 208 -0.63 1.86 20.30
CA THR A 208 -0.57 2.92 21.30
C THR A 208 0.81 3.58 21.42
N ASP A 209 1.87 2.86 21.04
CA ASP A 209 3.26 3.32 21.06
C ASP A 209 3.69 3.97 19.73
N TRP A 210 2.79 4.04 18.74
CA TRP A 210 3.06 4.64 17.45
C TRP A 210 2.60 6.10 17.41
N ASN A 211 3.38 6.93 16.72
CA ASN A 211 3.14 8.36 16.61
C ASN A 211 2.77 8.73 15.18
N VAL A 212 1.96 9.78 15.05
CA VAL A 212 1.64 10.38 13.74
C VAL A 212 2.94 10.83 13.07
N PRO A 213 3.18 10.50 11.79
CA PRO A 213 4.38 10.96 11.10
C PRO A 213 4.37 12.48 10.94
N GLU A 214 5.55 13.07 10.97
CA GLU A 214 5.77 14.50 10.77
C GLU A 214 6.32 14.74 9.36
N ILE A 215 5.76 15.72 8.66
CA ILE A 215 6.24 16.16 7.34
C ILE A 215 7.61 16.82 7.54
N GLY A 216 8.56 16.51 6.66
CA GLY A 216 9.92 17.05 6.72
C GLY A 216 10.85 16.36 7.74
N LYS A 217 10.32 15.50 8.61
CA LYS A 217 11.12 14.70 9.54
C LYS A 217 11.59 13.41 8.89
N THR A 218 12.88 13.10 9.03
CA THR A 218 13.44 11.79 8.64
C THR A 218 13.44 10.84 9.83
N SER A 219 13.10 9.58 9.62
CA SER A 219 13.23 8.52 10.63
C SER A 219 14.68 8.39 11.09
N GLU A 220 14.88 8.41 12.41
CA GLU A 220 16.21 8.27 13.02
C GLU A 220 16.68 6.81 13.09
N GLU A 221 15.77 5.86 12.86
CA GLU A 221 16.09 4.44 12.87
C GLU A 221 17.06 4.08 11.73
N LYS A 222 18.15 3.40 12.09
CA LYS A 222 19.07 2.77 11.14
C LYS A 222 19.20 1.31 11.51
N ILE A 223 18.86 0.44 10.58
CA ILE A 223 18.84 -1.01 10.82
C ILE A 223 20.09 -1.67 10.24
N SER A 224 20.40 -2.86 10.73
CA SER A 224 21.51 -3.69 10.24
C SER A 224 21.08 -4.79 9.27
N LYS A 225 19.77 -5.06 9.15
CA LYS A 225 19.15 -6.02 8.24
C LYS A 225 17.82 -5.48 7.76
N THR A 226 17.48 -5.72 6.50
CA THR A 226 16.20 -5.30 5.92
C THR A 226 15.02 -5.82 6.75
N ILE A 227 14.07 -4.94 7.04
CA ILE A 227 12.80 -5.29 7.69
C ILE A 227 11.79 -5.62 6.58
N TYR A 228 11.29 -6.86 6.59
CA TYR A 228 10.29 -7.33 5.62
C TYR A 228 8.84 -7.10 6.06
N SER A 229 8.61 -7.01 7.37
CA SER A 229 7.33 -6.71 8.02
C SER A 229 7.11 -5.20 8.18
N HIS A 230 6.13 -4.75 8.96
CA HIS A 230 5.74 -3.33 9.10
C HIS A 230 6.73 -2.47 9.90
N PRO A 231 7.45 -1.51 9.29
CA PRO A 231 8.15 -0.45 10.03
C PRO A 231 7.18 0.50 10.76
N ASN A 232 7.72 1.36 11.64
CA ASN A 232 6.93 2.41 12.29
C ASN A 232 6.35 3.43 11.29
N PRO A 233 5.29 4.20 11.65
CA PRO A 233 4.62 5.11 10.72
C PRO A 233 5.50 6.19 10.09
N GLN A 234 6.50 6.72 10.82
CA GLN A 234 7.43 7.71 10.26
C GLN A 234 8.31 7.10 9.18
N CYS A 235 8.81 5.88 9.40
CA CYS A 235 9.61 5.16 8.40
C CYS A 235 8.79 4.82 7.14
N ARG A 236 7.54 4.37 7.32
CA ARG A 236 6.59 4.17 6.20
C ARG A 236 6.36 5.48 5.44
N PHE A 237 6.06 6.56 6.15
CA PHE A 237 5.85 7.88 5.56
C PHE A 237 7.07 8.33 4.75
N ASN A 238 8.28 8.25 5.31
CA ASN A 238 9.50 8.60 4.57
C ASN A 238 9.74 7.70 3.35
N THR A 239 9.27 6.46 3.37
CA THR A 239 9.36 5.55 2.22
C THR A 239 8.42 5.97 1.10
N PHE A 240 7.19 6.39 1.42
CA PHE A 240 6.31 7.03 0.46
C PHE A 240 6.92 8.30 -0.12
N ILE A 241 7.49 9.18 0.70
CA ILE A 241 8.16 10.40 0.22
C ILE A 241 9.32 10.09 -0.73
N ALA A 242 10.13 9.07 -0.41
CA ALA A 242 11.20 8.62 -1.29
C ALA A 242 10.66 8.16 -2.65
N GLY A 243 9.58 7.38 -2.66
CA GLY A 243 8.95 6.93 -3.90
C GLY A 243 8.37 8.08 -4.72
N VAL A 244 7.73 9.07 -4.08
CA VAL A 244 7.22 10.30 -4.73
C VAL A 244 8.33 11.08 -5.45
N ASN A 245 9.53 11.10 -4.87
CA ASN A 245 10.68 11.81 -5.43
C ASN A 245 11.48 10.99 -6.45
N CYS A 246 11.08 9.74 -6.74
CA CYS A 246 11.73 8.91 -7.74
C CYS A 246 11.14 9.14 -9.14
N ASP A 247 11.60 10.20 -9.82
CA ASP A 247 11.09 10.65 -11.11
C ASP A 247 11.76 10.00 -12.34
N LYS A 248 13.02 9.57 -12.20
CA LYS A 248 13.82 9.01 -13.31
C LYS A 248 13.39 7.63 -13.77
N GLU A 249 12.75 6.86 -12.90
CA GLU A 249 12.49 5.44 -13.13
C GLU A 249 11.02 5.10 -13.37
N ILE A 250 10.10 6.08 -13.46
CA ILE A 250 8.63 5.85 -13.44
C ILE A 250 8.15 4.77 -14.44
N TYR A 251 8.82 4.62 -15.59
CA TYR A 251 8.44 3.68 -16.65
C TYR A 251 9.16 2.32 -16.60
N GLN A 252 10.26 2.20 -15.86
CA GLN A 252 10.94 0.92 -15.69
C GLN A 252 10.29 0.13 -14.56
N ASP A 253 9.96 -1.14 -14.78
CA ASP A 253 9.47 -2.00 -13.69
C ASP A 253 10.59 -2.35 -12.73
N PHE A 254 10.21 -2.64 -11.49
CA PHE A 254 11.14 -3.25 -10.55
C PHE A 254 11.46 -4.69 -10.96
N ASP A 255 12.73 -5.06 -10.82
CA ASP A 255 13.15 -6.45 -10.94
C ASP A 255 12.78 -7.23 -9.67
N ASN A 256 12.58 -8.54 -9.82
CA ASN A 256 12.18 -9.40 -8.71
C ASN A 256 13.35 -9.82 -7.81
N ASP A 257 14.58 -9.72 -8.29
CA ASP A 257 15.80 -10.17 -7.62
C ASP A 257 16.77 -9.00 -7.38
N ASP A 258 16.99 -8.15 -8.38
CA ASP A 258 17.88 -6.98 -8.29
C ASP A 258 17.11 -5.75 -7.78
N TYR A 259 17.42 -5.33 -6.55
CA TYR A 259 16.81 -4.16 -5.93
C TYR A 259 17.03 -2.87 -6.71
N SER A 260 18.12 -2.75 -7.48
CA SER A 260 18.52 -1.50 -8.11
C SER A 260 17.73 -1.17 -9.37
N ILE A 261 17.21 -2.20 -10.05
CA ILE A 261 16.48 -2.04 -11.32
C ILE A 261 15.10 -1.45 -11.07
N GLY A 262 14.76 -0.39 -11.78
CA GLY A 262 13.50 0.35 -11.63
C GLY A 262 13.40 1.15 -10.32
N ALA A 263 14.45 1.19 -9.50
CA ALA A 263 14.52 1.96 -8.26
C ALA A 263 15.47 3.14 -8.39
N CYS A 264 15.16 4.25 -7.71
CA CYS A 264 16.13 5.30 -7.53
C CYS A 264 17.13 4.85 -6.47
N VAL A 265 18.35 4.57 -6.92
CA VAL A 265 19.50 4.24 -6.07
C VAL A 265 20.48 5.41 -6.06
N ASN A 266 21.14 5.64 -4.93
CA ASN A 266 22.10 6.74 -4.72
C ASN A 266 21.52 8.16 -4.90
N ASP A 267 20.20 8.32 -4.75
CA ASP A 267 19.54 9.63 -4.65
C ASP A 267 19.10 9.85 -3.20
N GLU A 268 19.67 10.82 -2.50
CA GLU A 268 19.38 11.06 -1.07
C GLU A 268 17.89 11.37 -0.79
N ARG A 269 17.15 11.87 -1.79
CA ARG A 269 15.74 12.24 -1.63
C ARG A 269 14.78 11.15 -2.09
N ALA A 270 15.26 10.20 -2.90
CA ALA A 270 14.43 9.18 -3.53
C ALA A 270 14.85 7.74 -3.20
N SER A 271 16.01 7.52 -2.57
CA SER A 271 16.43 6.18 -2.18
C SER A 271 15.58 5.63 -1.04
N ARG A 272 15.36 4.31 -1.05
CA ARG A 272 14.64 3.62 0.02
C ARG A 272 15.28 3.89 1.39
N PRO A 273 14.51 4.32 2.41
CA PRO A 273 15.06 4.71 3.70
C PRO A 273 15.80 3.60 4.46
N ALA A 274 16.91 3.96 5.09
CA ALA A 274 17.71 3.08 5.95
C ALA A 274 17.00 2.61 7.24
N CYS A 275 15.82 3.14 7.54
CA CYS A 275 14.99 2.70 8.65
C CYS A 275 14.28 1.37 8.39
N TRP A 276 14.23 0.89 7.14
CA TRP A 276 13.72 -0.44 6.81
C TRP A 276 14.54 -1.21 5.77
N PHE A 277 15.39 -0.55 4.97
CA PHE A 277 16.12 -1.17 3.87
C PHE A 277 17.64 -1.15 4.07
N VAL A 278 18.33 -2.27 3.75
CA VAL A 278 19.80 -2.38 3.73
C VAL A 278 20.25 -3.11 2.46
N GLU A 279 21.00 -2.42 1.61
CA GLU A 279 21.44 -2.93 0.29
C GLU A 279 22.25 -4.23 0.35
N ASN A 280 23.21 -4.32 1.26
CA ASN A 280 24.08 -5.49 1.35
C ASN A 280 23.44 -6.69 2.08
N ASN A 281 22.19 -6.55 2.53
CA ASN A 281 21.52 -7.54 3.38
C ASN A 281 19.99 -7.44 3.25
N TYR A 282 19.50 -7.59 2.01
CA TYR A 282 18.08 -7.69 1.70
C TYR A 282 17.72 -9.03 1.10
#